data_AF-A0A635M7N7-F1
#
_entry.id   AF-A0A635M7N7-F1
#
_cell.length_a   1.000
_cell.length_b   1.000
_cell.length_c   1.000
_cell.angle_alpha   90.00
_cell.angle_beta   90.00
_cell.angle_gamma   90.00
#
_symmetry.space_group_name_H-M   'P 1'
#
loop_
_entity.id
_entity.type
_entity.pdbx_description
1 polymer ?
#
loop_
_entity_poly.entity_id
_entity_poly.type
_entity_poly.pdbx_seq_one_letter_code
_entity_poly.pdbx_strand_id
1 'polypeptide(L)'
;MHSSFGLPYPAGHWMYSLYDLLDNSVFVVCFFAFWVATGQFLLRTVHRKFNIPEMVEFFIIFLLMILMSLSFYFCAILKTYL
;
A
#
# COMPACT_ATOMS: atom_id res chain seq x y z
N MET A 1 -19.40 5.67 -18.94
CA MET A 1 -18.67 5.02 -20.05
C MET A 1 -18.25 6.11 -21.03
N HIS A 2 -17.02 6.60 -20.91
CA HIS A 2 -16.43 7.48 -21.92
C HIS A 2 -15.35 6.70 -22.66
N SER A 3 -15.62 6.43 -23.93
CA SER A 3 -14.71 5.85 -24.91
C SER A 3 -13.48 6.74 -25.11
N SER A 4 -12.30 6.14 -25.18
CA SER A 4 -11.19 6.71 -25.93
C SER A 4 -10.56 5.64 -26.82
N PHE A 5 -10.65 5.95 -28.11
CA PHE A 5 -9.95 5.40 -29.25
C PHE A 5 -8.62 4.71 -28.92
N GLY A 6 -8.34 3.61 -29.63
CA GLY A 6 -7.11 2.81 -29.57
C GLY A 6 -5.83 3.53 -29.99
N LEU A 7 -5.51 4.63 -29.33
CA LEU A 7 -4.17 5.21 -29.24
C LEU A 7 -3.48 4.61 -28.00
N PRO A 8 -2.14 4.48 -27.99
CA PRO A 8 -1.43 4.12 -26.77
C PRO A 8 -1.78 5.15 -25.69
N TYR A 9 -2.51 4.67 -24.69
CA TYR A 9 -3.05 5.48 -23.60
C TYR A 9 -1.88 6.21 -22.90
N PRO A 10 -2.03 7.51 -22.60
CA PRO A 10 -0.93 8.30 -22.06
C PRO A 10 -0.47 7.71 -20.71
N ALA A 11 0.84 7.81 -20.44
CA ALA A 11 1.58 7.18 -19.34
C ALA A 11 1.17 7.57 -17.90
N GLY A 12 -0.08 7.93 -17.66
CA GLY A 12 -0.65 8.37 -16.37
C GLY A 12 -1.97 7.70 -15.98
N HIS A 13 -2.43 6.64 -16.66
CA HIS A 13 -3.70 5.98 -16.31
C HIS A 13 -3.70 5.40 -14.88
N TRP A 14 -2.53 4.94 -14.40
CA TRP A 14 -2.38 4.42 -13.04
C TRP A 14 -2.59 5.49 -11.97
N MET A 15 -2.38 6.77 -12.32
CA MET A 15 -2.62 7.89 -11.42
C MET A 15 -4.11 8.14 -11.22
N TYR A 16 -4.95 7.94 -12.25
CA TYR A 16 -6.41 7.98 -12.09
C TYR A 16 -6.92 6.82 -11.23
N SER A 17 -6.40 5.61 -11.44
CA SER A 17 -6.73 4.47 -10.57
C SER A 17 -6.26 4.66 -9.13
N LEU A 18 -5.16 5.38 -8.93
CA LEU A 18 -4.69 5.77 -7.61
C LEU A 18 -5.68 6.72 -6.92
N TYR A 19 -6.13 7.76 -7.61
CA TYR A 19 -7.17 8.66 -7.09
C TYR A 19 -8.48 7.90 -6.81
N ASP A 20 -8.91 7.02 -7.70
CA ASP A 20 -10.14 6.24 -7.52
C ASP A 20 -10.04 5.24 -6.34
N LEU A 21 -8.83 4.74 -6.03
CA LEU A 21 -8.61 3.95 -4.81
C LEU A 21 -8.57 4.81 -3.55
N LEU A 22 -8.04 6.03 -3.62
CA LEU A 22 -8.03 7.00 -2.53
C LEU A 22 -9.44 7.48 -2.18
N ASP A 23 -10.29 7.71 -3.18
CA ASP A 23 -11.69 8.10 -3.00
C ASP A 23 -12.56 6.94 -2.49
N ASN A 24 -12.10 5.69 -2.64
CA ASN A 24 -12.77 4.53 -2.09
C ASN A 24 -12.47 4.38 -0.59
N SER A 25 -13.31 5.01 0.23
CA SER A 25 -13.19 5.00 1.69
C SER A 25 -13.14 3.59 2.30
N VAL A 26 -13.90 2.63 1.76
CA VAL A 26 -13.89 1.24 2.23
C VAL A 26 -12.55 0.59 1.97
N PHE A 27 -12.02 0.73 0.75
CA PHE A 27 -10.71 0.20 0.39
C PHE A 27 -9.62 0.80 1.29
N VAL A 28 -9.59 2.12 1.45
CA VAL A 28 -8.60 2.82 2.27
C VAL A 28 -8.65 2.34 3.72
N VAL A 29 -9.84 2.28 4.32
CA VAL A 29 -10.01 1.83 5.71
C VAL A 29 -9.59 0.37 5.88
N CYS A 30 -10.02 -0.53 4.98
CA CYS A 30 -9.62 -1.93 5.04
C CYS A 30 -8.12 -2.12 4.83
N PHE A 31 -7.51 -1.36 3.92
CA PHE A 31 -6.08 -1.38 3.63
C PHE A 31 -5.27 -0.94 4.85
N PHE A 32 -5.65 0.18 5.48
CA PHE A 32 -5.00 0.64 6.70
C PHE A 32 -5.19 -0.34 7.85
N ALA A 33 -6.40 -0.88 8.05
CA ALA A 33 -6.66 -1.87 9.10
C ALA A 33 -5.79 -3.11 8.93
N PHE A 34 -5.63 -3.59 7.69
CA PHE A 34 -4.73 -4.70 7.36
C PHE A 34 -3.27 -4.40 7.73
N TRP A 35 -2.76 -3.22 7.34
CA TRP A 35 -1.37 -2.83 7.62
C TRP A 35 -1.10 -2.59 9.11
N VAL A 36 -2.05 -1.99 9.84
CA VAL A 36 -1.95 -1.81 11.28
C VAL A 36 -1.92 -3.18 11.99
N ALA A 37 -2.81 -4.10 11.63
CA ALA A 37 -2.82 -5.45 12.19
C ALA A 37 -1.52 -6.20 11.90
N THR A 38 -1.02 -6.10 10.66
CA THR A 38 0.22 -6.74 10.22
C THR A 38 1.44 -6.16 10.94
N GLY A 39 1.52 -4.83 11.05
CA GLY A 39 2.60 -4.14 11.77
C GLY A 39 2.62 -4.51 13.25
N GLN A 40 1.46 -4.50 13.92
CA GLN A 40 1.33 -4.94 15.32
C GLN A 40 1.77 -6.40 15.50
N PHE A 41 1.34 -7.30 14.61
CA PHE A 41 1.72 -8.71 14.68
C PHE A 41 3.23 -8.91 14.48
N LEU A 42 3.82 -8.22 13.50
CA LEU A 42 5.24 -8.30 13.22
C LEU A 42 6.06 -7.75 14.38
N LEU A 43 5.78 -6.54 14.86
CA LEU A 43 6.47 -5.92 15.99
C LEU A 43 6.37 -6.79 17.24
N ARG A 44 5.19 -7.32 17.55
CA ARG A 44 4.99 -8.21 18.71
C ARG A 44 5.79 -9.51 18.58
N THR A 45 5.87 -10.08 17.39
CA THR A 45 6.64 -11.32 17.14
C THR A 45 8.13 -11.07 17.26
N VAL A 46 8.59 -9.98 16.65
CA VAL A 46 9.97 -9.50 16.64
C VAL A 46 10.44 -9.22 18.08
N HIS A 47 9.68 -8.44 18.84
CA HIS A 47 9.99 -8.10 20.23
C HIS A 47 9.90 -9.32 21.18
N ARG A 48 9.01 -10.29 20.92
CA ARG A 48 8.95 -11.52 21.73
C ARG A 48 10.11 -12.47 21.46
N LYS A 49 10.58 -12.53 20.21
CA LYS A 49 11.57 -13.52 19.77
C LYS A 49 13.00 -13.01 19.86
N PHE A 50 13.20 -11.70 19.79
CA PHE A 50 14.49 -11.06 19.81
C PHE A 50 14.45 -9.86 20.75
N ASN A 51 15.46 -9.70 21.60
CA ASN A 51 15.62 -8.51 22.43
C ASN A 51 16.30 -7.44 21.57
N ILE A 52 15.51 -6.74 20.76
CA ILE A 52 16.03 -5.90 19.68
C ILE A 52 16.29 -4.48 20.19
N PRO A 53 17.42 -3.84 19.83
CA PRO A 53 17.62 -2.41 20.12
C PRO A 53 16.57 -1.55 19.41
N GLU A 54 16.16 -0.46 20.08
CA GLU A 54 15.15 0.51 19.60
C GLU A 54 15.43 1.00 18.16
N MET A 55 16.71 1.18 17.80
CA MET A 55 17.12 1.61 16.45
C MET A 55 16.64 0.68 15.34
N VAL A 56 16.59 -0.63 15.58
CA VAL A 56 16.12 -1.61 14.60
C VAL A 56 14.60 -1.66 14.57
N GLU A 57 13.92 -1.37 15.67
CA GLU A 57 12.46 -1.22 15.69
C GLU A 57 12.03 -0.06 14.78
N PHE A 58 12.67 1.11 14.91
CA PHE A 58 12.45 2.23 13.99
C PHE A 58 12.72 1.86 12.53
N PHE A 59 13.78 1.08 12.27
CA PHE A 59 14.09 0.62 10.92
C PHE A 59 13.01 -0.32 10.36
N ILE A 60 12.47 -1.24 11.18
CA ILE A 60 11.37 -2.12 10.77
C ILE A 60 10.10 -1.33 10.47
N ILE A 61 9.76 -0.34 11.32
CA ILE A 61 8.61 0.54 11.08
C ILE A 61 8.79 1.34 9.78
N PHE A 62 9.99 1.87 9.54
CA PHE A 62 10.31 2.60 8.32
C PHE A 62 10.14 1.72 7.06
N LEU A 63 10.67 0.49 7.10
CA LEU A 63 10.50 -0.48 6.01
C LEU A 63 9.02 -0.85 5.80
N LEU A 64 8.24 -1.00 6.88
CA LEU A 64 6.80 -1.26 6.81
C LEU A 64 6.05 -0.11 6.13
N MET A 65 6.40 1.14 6.43
CA MET A 65 5.80 2.32 5.77
C MET A 65 6.11 2.36 4.27
N ILE A 66 7.34 2.02 3.88
CA ILE A 66 7.72 1.89 2.47
C ILE A 66 6.91 0.79 1.79
N LEU A 67 6.82 -0.39 2.43
CA LEU A 67 6.10 -1.53 1.89
C LEU A 67 4.59 -1.25 1.76
N MET A 68 3.99 -0.58 2.74
CA MET A 68 2.62 -0.10 2.69
C MET A 68 2.41 0.84 1.49
N SER A 69 3.29 1.81 1.29
CA SER A 69 3.19 2.74 0.16
C SER A 69 3.33 2.02 -1.18
N LEU A 70 4.34 1.14 -1.31
CA LEU A 70 4.58 0.36 -2.52
C LEU A 70 3.41 -0.57 -2.86
N SER A 71 2.84 -1.24 -1.86
CA SER A 71 1.68 -2.11 -2.08
C SER A 71 0.44 -1.33 -2.53
N PHE A 72 0.24 -0.11 -2.02
CA PHE A 72 -0.84 0.76 -2.49
C PHE A 72 -0.65 1.16 -3.97
N TYR A 73 0.57 1.58 -4.34
CA TYR A 73 0.89 1.87 -5.75
C TYR A 73 0.71 0.64 -6.64
N PHE A 74 1.11 -0.54 -6.16
CA PHE A 74 0.90 -1.79 -6.88
C PHE A 74 -0.60 -2.07 -7.07
N CYS A 75 -1.45 -1.84 -6.08
CA CYS A 75 -2.91 -1.94 -6.22
C CYS A 75 -3.46 -0.98 -7.29
N ALA A 76 -2.97 0.27 -7.32
CA ALA A 76 -3.38 1.25 -8.33
C ALA A 76 -2.98 0.83 -9.75
N ILE A 77 -1.77 0.32 -9.90
CA ILE A 77 -1.27 -0.21 -11.17
C ILE A 77 -2.04 -1.47 -11.58
N LEU A 78 -2.28 -2.41 -10.66
CA LEU A 78 -3.03 -3.63 -10.94
C LEU A 78 -4.46 -3.30 -11.41
N LYS A 79 -5.11 -2.35 -10.75
CA LYS A 79 -6.45 -1.86 -11.13
C LYS A 79 -6.49 -1.24 -12.53
N THR A 80 -5.38 -0.74 -13.07
CA THR A 80 -5.35 -0.29 -14.47
C THR A 80 -5.24 -1.40 -15.50
N TYR A 81 -4.72 -2.56 -15.11
CA TYR A 81 -4.55 -3.70 -16.01
C TYR A 81 -5.74 -4.66 -15.99
N LEU A 82 -6.71 -4.44 -15.11
CA LEU A 82 -7.84 -5.31 -14.82
C LEU A 82 -9.15 -4.64 -15.26
#